data_AF-A0A2G6WHM5-F1
#
_entry.id   AF-A0A2G6WHM5-F1
#
_cell.length_a   1.000
_cell.length_b   1.000
_cell.length_c   1.000
_cell.angle_alpha   90.00
_cell.angle_beta   90.00
_cell.angle_gamma   90.00
#
_symmetry.space_group_name_H-M   'P 1'
#
loop_
_entity.id
_entity.type
_entity.pdbx_description
1 polymer ?
#
loop_
_entity_poly.entity_id
_entity_poly.type
_entity_poly.pdbx_seq_one_letter_code
_entity_poly.pdbx_strand_id
1 'polypeptide(L)'
;MTEENQKTTEAAVMTAMAKFFSDLWFVDDFREQPEYLSEIFETILLTKMGDDQDLRVRMINSIRTSKILAETLGSFSDKEINNAYEKMIKA
;
A
#
# COMPACT_ATOMS: atom_id res chain seq x y z
N MET A 1 28.06 -6.73 14.30
CA MET A 1 27.58 -5.91 13.17
C MET A 1 26.13 -6.27 12.97
N THR A 2 25.20 -5.37 13.31
CA THR A 2 23.77 -5.60 13.13
C THR A 2 23.45 -5.64 11.63
N GLU A 3 22.71 -6.66 11.19
CA GLU A 3 22.35 -6.93 9.78
C GLU A 3 21.57 -5.79 9.11
N GLU A 4 21.04 -4.85 9.91
CA GLU A 4 20.21 -3.70 9.55
C GLU A 4 20.78 -2.77 8.45
N ASN A 5 22.10 -2.79 8.21
CA ASN A 5 22.77 -1.91 7.24
C ASN A 5 23.36 -2.65 6.02
N GLN A 6 23.05 -3.93 5.82
CA GLN A 6 23.46 -4.60 4.59
C GLN A 6 22.69 -4.05 3.39
N LYS A 7 23.43 -3.56 2.39
CA LYS A 7 22.84 -3.14 1.10
C LYS A 7 22.18 -4.35 0.45
N THR A 8 20.86 -4.35 0.43
CA THR A 8 20.08 -5.32 -0.36
C THR A 8 20.15 -4.95 -1.85
N THR A 9 19.91 -5.91 -2.74
CA THR A 9 19.89 -5.65 -4.18
C THR A 9 18.54 -5.05 -4.59
N GLU A 10 18.53 -4.23 -5.65
CA GLU A 10 17.28 -3.69 -6.22
C GLU A 10 16.28 -4.80 -6.53
N ALA A 11 16.74 -5.92 -7.11
CA ALA A 11 15.93 -7.10 -7.37
C ALA A 11 15.29 -7.66 -6.09
N ALA A 12 16.04 -7.78 -4.99
CA ALA A 12 15.50 -8.26 -3.72
C ALA A 12 14.45 -7.30 -3.13
N VAL A 13 14.64 -5.98 -3.28
CA VAL A 13 13.62 -4.99 -2.88
C VAL A 13 12.35 -5.17 -3.71
N MET A 14 12.49 -5.25 -5.03
CA MET A 14 11.34 -5.39 -5.93
C MET A 14 10.57 -6.69 -5.67
N THR A 15 11.26 -7.79 -5.38
CA THR A 15 10.64 -9.06 -5.00
C THR A 15 9.89 -8.97 -3.68
N ALA A 16 10.48 -8.35 -2.65
CA ALA A 16 9.80 -8.14 -1.38
C ALA A 16 8.55 -7.25 -1.54
N MET A 17 8.64 -6.19 -2.35
CA MET A 17 7.52 -5.30 -2.63
C MET A 17 6.40 -6.01 -3.39
N ALA A 18 6.71 -6.78 -4.43
CA ALA A 18 5.70 -7.53 -5.18
C ALA A 18 5.00 -8.57 -4.32
N LYS A 19 5.75 -9.25 -3.44
CA LYS A 19 5.17 -10.19 -2.47
C LYS A 19 4.26 -9.48 -1.49
N PHE A 20 4.71 -8.37 -0.92
CA PHE A 20 3.88 -7.55 -0.04
C PHE A 20 2.59 -7.09 -0.72
N PHE A 21 2.65 -6.58 -1.95
CA PHE A 21 1.46 -6.15 -2.68
C PHE A 21 0.54 -7.31 -3.05
N SER A 22 1.08 -8.47 -3.41
CA SER A 22 0.27 -9.68 -3.64
C SER A 22 -0.47 -10.07 -2.36
N ASP A 23 0.25 -10.20 -1.24
CA ASP A 23 -0.34 -10.56 0.05
C ASP A 23 -1.41 -9.54 0.48
N LEU A 24 -1.17 -8.24 0.25
CA LEU A 24 -2.16 -7.18 0.49
C LEU A 24 -3.39 -7.34 -0.40
N TRP A 25 -3.20 -7.54 -1.71
CA TRP A 25 -4.28 -7.53 -2.70
C TRP A 25 -5.26 -8.70 -2.55
N PHE A 26 -4.82 -9.82 -1.97
CA PHE A 26 -5.65 -10.99 -1.68
C PHE A 26 -6.32 -10.97 -0.30
N VAL A 27 -6.10 -9.93 0.51
CA VAL A 27 -7.00 -9.65 1.63
C VAL A 27 -8.26 -9.08 1.01
N ASP A 28 -9.39 -9.77 1.15
CA ASP A 28 -10.66 -9.53 0.43
C ASP A 28 -11.14 -8.06 0.47
N ASP A 29 -10.68 -7.26 1.44
CA ASP A 29 -11.06 -5.86 1.62
C ASP A 29 -9.98 -4.84 1.17
N PHE A 30 -8.83 -5.27 0.62
CA PHE A 30 -7.76 -4.31 0.30
C PHE A 30 -8.16 -3.32 -0.79
N ARG A 31 -9.02 -3.74 -1.72
CA ARG A 31 -9.61 -2.84 -2.73
C ARG A 31 -10.49 -1.76 -2.10
N GLU A 32 -11.09 -2.06 -0.97
CA GLU A 32 -11.94 -1.15 -0.18
C GLU A 32 -11.13 -0.42 0.91
N GLN A 33 -9.87 -0.78 1.12
CA GLN A 33 -8.99 -0.14 2.09
C GLN A 33 -8.85 1.37 1.90
N PRO A 34 -8.80 1.92 0.67
CA PRO A 34 -8.82 3.37 0.47
C PRO A 34 -10.06 4.04 1.05
N GLU A 35 -11.24 3.45 0.88
CA GLU A 35 -12.50 3.91 1.48
C GLU A 35 -12.44 3.83 3.01
N TYR A 36 -12.06 2.69 3.59
CA TYR A 36 -11.96 2.53 5.04
C TYR A 36 -10.93 3.48 5.68
N LEU A 37 -9.77 3.65 5.04
CA LEU A 37 -8.72 4.58 5.51
C LEU A 37 -9.17 6.04 5.38
N SER A 38 -9.94 6.36 4.33
CA SER A 38 -10.53 7.69 4.15
C SER A 38 -11.52 7.98 5.28
N GLU A 39 -12.43 7.05 5.60
CA GLU A 39 -13.42 7.23 6.66
C GLU A 39 -12.77 7.47 8.04
N ILE A 40 -11.74 6.70 8.38
CA ILE A 40 -10.99 6.85 9.63
C ILE A 40 -10.32 8.22 9.69
N PHE A 41 -9.58 8.61 8.64
CA PHE A 41 -8.86 9.88 8.63
C PHE A 41 -9.79 11.08 8.54
N GLU A 42 -10.89 11.01 7.78
CA GLU A 42 -11.93 12.04 7.77
C GLU A 42 -12.53 12.23 9.16
N THR A 43 -12.79 11.13 9.88
CA THR A 43 -13.26 11.19 11.27
C THR A 43 -12.22 11.85 12.19
N ILE A 44 -10.94 11.50 12.08
CA ILE A 44 -9.87 12.10 12.88
C ILE A 44 -9.69 13.60 12.55
N LEU A 45 -9.82 13.98 11.29
CA LEU A 45 -9.72 15.37 10.82
C LEU A 45 -10.81 16.28 11.40
N LEU A 46 -11.92 15.72 11.87
CA LEU A 46 -13.00 16.43 12.57
C LEU A 46 -12.74 16.60 14.08
N THR A 47 -11.69 15.97 14.61
CA THR A 47 -11.31 16.08 16.04
C THR A 47 -10.22 17.12 16.24
N LYS A 48 -9.90 17.44 17.51
CA LYS A 48 -8.74 18.29 17.88
C LYS A 48 -7.39 17.76 17.35
N MET A 49 -7.26 16.46 17.08
CA MET A 49 -6.06 15.92 16.44
C MET A 49 -5.93 16.39 14.98
N GLY A 50 -7.04 16.71 14.32
CA GLY A 50 -7.07 17.27 12.97
C GLY A 50 -6.58 18.71 12.87
N ASP A 51 -6.38 19.40 14.00
CA ASP A 51 -5.80 20.75 14.03
C ASP A 51 -4.27 20.72 13.91
N ASP A 52 -3.64 19.56 14.12
CA ASP A 52 -2.22 19.38 13.81
C ASP A 52 -2.03 19.36 12.29
N GLN A 53 -1.37 20.39 11.79
CA GLN A 53 -1.22 20.61 10.36
C GLN A 53 -0.29 19.59 9.69
N ASP A 54 0.75 19.11 10.38
CA ASP A 54 1.66 18.10 9.85
C ASP A 54 0.94 16.74 9.76
N LEU A 55 0.21 16.37 10.82
CA LEU A 55 -0.61 15.17 10.85
C LEU A 55 -1.71 15.20 9.78
N ARG A 56 -2.39 16.35 9.61
CA ARG A 56 -3.38 16.56 8.55
C ARG A 56 -2.80 16.33 7.16
N VAL A 57 -1.62 16.88 6.87
CA VAL A 57 -0.95 16.69 5.57
C VAL A 57 -0.60 15.21 5.35
N ARG A 58 -0.09 14.52 6.38
CA ARG A 58 0.23 13.08 6.30
C ARG A 58 -1.02 12.23 6.05
N MET A 59 -2.12 12.53 6.74
CA MET A 59 -3.41 11.84 6.56
C MET A 59 -3.91 12.03 5.12
N ILE A 60 -3.98 13.27 4.62
CA ILE A 60 -4.44 13.57 3.26
C ILE A 60 -3.56 12.88 2.20
N ASN A 61 -2.24 12.92 2.37
CA ASN A 61 -1.32 12.26 1.44
C ASN A 61 -1.50 10.75 1.44
N SER A 62 -1.73 10.15 2.62
CA SER A 62 -1.97 8.71 2.74
C SER A 62 -3.26 8.28 2.03
N ILE A 63 -4.34 9.06 2.18
CA ILE A 63 -5.60 8.85 1.42
C ILE A 63 -5.34 8.91 -0.08
N ARG A 64 -4.59 9.92 -0.53
CA ARG A 64 -4.30 10.09 -1.96
C ARG A 64 -3.49 8.94 -2.52
N THR A 65 -2.44 8.53 -1.81
CA THR A 65 -1.57 7.42 -2.23
C THR A 65 -2.33 6.10 -2.26
N SER A 66 -3.18 5.81 -1.26
CA SER A 66 -3.98 4.59 -1.25
C SER A 66 -4.98 4.54 -2.41
N LYS A 67 -5.66 5.65 -2.72
CA LYS A 67 -6.56 5.75 -3.89
C LYS A 67 -5.83 5.51 -5.21
N ILE A 68 -4.69 6.17 -5.44
CA ILE A 68 -3.88 5.98 -6.65
C ILE A 68 -3.43 4.53 -6.78
N LEU A 69 -3.02 3.90 -5.68
CA LEU A 69 -2.59 2.50 -5.67
C LEU A 69 -3.76 1.56 -6.05
N ALA A 70 -4.94 1.76 -5.46
CA ALA A 70 -6.12 0.96 -5.78
C ALA A 70 -6.60 1.16 -7.22
N GLU A 71 -6.59 2.38 -7.74
CA GLU A 71 -6.92 2.67 -9.15
C GLU A 71 -5.93 2.00 -10.12
N THR A 72 -4.63 2.10 -9.81
CA THR A 72 -3.57 1.50 -10.62
C THR A 72 -3.72 -0.01 -10.68
N LEU A 73 -3.93 -0.65 -9.53
CA LEU A 73 -4.07 -2.09 -9.43
C LEU A 73 -5.44 -2.59 -9.92
N GLY A 74 -6.49 -1.77 -9.80
CA GLY A 74 -7.83 -2.06 -10.33
C GLY A 74 -7.89 -2.09 -11.85
N SER A 75 -6.88 -1.56 -12.54
CA SER A 75 -6.71 -1.71 -14.00
C SER A 75 -6.32 -3.13 -14.43
N PHE A 76 -6.00 -4.01 -13.48
CA PHE A 76 -5.60 -5.39 -13.72
C PHE A 76 -6.59 -6.36 -13.07
N SER A 77 -6.87 -7.46 -13.76
CA SER A 77 -7.66 -8.55 -13.17
C SER A 77 -6.88 -9.29 -12.08
N ASP A 78 -7.59 -9.92 -11.14
CA ASP A 78 -6.97 -10.73 -10.09
C ASP A 78 -6.08 -11.83 -10.68
N LYS A 79 -6.47 -12.39 -11.83
CA LYS A 79 -5.68 -13.39 -12.55
C LYS A 79 -4.37 -12.83 -13.10
N GLU A 80 -4.36 -11.61 -13.61
CA GLU A 80 -3.15 -10.95 -14.11
C GLU A 80 -2.18 -10.63 -12.98
N ILE A 81 -2.71 -10.15 -11.86
CA ILE A 81 -1.93 -9.88 -10.64
C ILE A 81 -1.34 -11.19 -10.09
N ASN A 82 -2.13 -12.25 -9.97
CA ASN A 82 -1.65 -13.55 -9.49
C ASN A 82 -0.60 -14.16 -10.42
N ASN A 83 -0.80 -14.06 -11.74
CA ASN A 83 0.19 -14.54 -12.71
C ASN A 83 1.49 -13.74 -12.67
N ALA A 84 1.43 -12.42 -12.46
CA ALA A 84 2.61 -11.58 -12.30
C ALA A 84 3.38 -11.96 -11.03
N TYR A 85 2.67 -12.21 -9.92
CA TYR A 85 3.25 -12.69 -8.68
C TYR A 85 3.92 -14.07 -8.84
N GLU A 86 3.23 -15.04 -9.43
CA GLU A 86 3.80 -16.37 -9.68
C GLU A 86 5.06 -16.32 -10.54
N LYS A 87 5.08 -15.47 -11.58
CA LYS A 87 6.25 -15.28 -12.43
C LYS A 87 7.42 -14.68 -11.66
N MET A 88 7.16 -13.75 -10.74
CA MET A 88 8.20 -13.15 -9.91
C MET A 88 8.79 -14.11 -8.88
N ILE A 89 8.00 -14.99 -8.26
CA ILE A 89 8.51 -15.98 -7.30
C ILE A 89 9.35 -17.06 -8.00
N LYS A 90 9.01 -17.39 -9.24
CA LYS A 90 9.69 -18.42 -10.05
C LYS A 90 10.95 -17.89 -10.77
N ALA A 91 11.20 -16.58 -10.75
CA ALA A 91 12.36 -15.92 -11.37
C ALA A 91 13.53 -15.79 -10.39
#